data_AF-A0A257VTR2-F1
#
_entry.id   AF-A0A257VTR2-F1
#
_cell.length_a   1.000
_cell.length_b   1.000
_cell.length_c   1.000
_cell.angle_alpha   90.00
_cell.angle_beta   90.00
_cell.angle_gamma   90.00
#
_symmetry.space_group_name_H-M   'P 1'
#
loop_
_entity.id
_entity.type
_entity.pdbx_description
1 polymer ?
#
loop_
_entity_poly.entity_id
_entity_poly.type
_entity_poly.pdbx_seq_one_letter_code
_entity_poly.pdbx_strand_id
1 'polypeptide(L)'
;MMTTGVTVDLPKTKSTSVPGSDEPLSVTVKADGEVYIQNTKTEVASLGKKLQAILGEKKETRIFVRGDASADYGSIMKVIGEINGAGYSKVALLTDLSGQKQEP
;
A
#
# COMPACT_ATOMS: atom_id res chain seq x y z
N MET A 1 -48.23 -15.52 -10.93
CA MET A 1 -47.76 -14.42 -11.80
C MET A 1 -46.59 -13.71 -11.13
N MET A 2 -45.43 -13.72 -11.81
CA MET A 2 -44.32 -12.75 -11.80
C MET A 2 -43.32 -12.72 -10.63
N THR A 3 -42.15 -13.25 -10.98
CA THR A 3 -40.79 -13.01 -10.48
C THR A 3 -40.46 -11.54 -10.20
N THR A 4 -39.67 -11.30 -9.16
CA THR A 4 -38.55 -10.34 -9.28
C THR A 4 -37.49 -10.68 -8.24
N GLY A 5 -36.31 -11.07 -8.72
CA GLY A 5 -35.14 -11.30 -7.89
C GLY A 5 -34.69 -10.00 -7.23
N VAL A 6 -34.30 -10.10 -5.97
CA VAL A 6 -33.52 -9.05 -5.33
C VAL A 6 -32.07 -9.35 -5.67
N THR A 7 -31.56 -8.75 -6.75
CA THR A 7 -30.12 -8.69 -6.98
C THR A 7 -29.56 -7.88 -5.84
N VAL A 8 -29.01 -8.57 -4.84
CA VAL A 8 -28.22 -7.96 -3.80
C VAL A 8 -26.91 -7.51 -4.45
N ASP A 9 -26.95 -6.33 -5.06
CA ASP A 9 -25.75 -5.55 -5.30
C ASP A 9 -25.22 -5.26 -3.90
N LEU A 10 -24.25 -6.04 -3.43
CA LEU A 10 -23.50 -5.70 -2.24
C LEU A 10 -22.63 -4.51 -2.66
N PRO A 11 -22.92 -3.27 -2.23
CA PRO A 11 -21.92 -2.23 -2.34
C PRO A 11 -20.78 -2.63 -1.41
N LYS A 12 -19.76 -3.31 -1.94
CA LYS A 12 -18.45 -3.39 -1.29
C LYS A 12 -17.70 -2.07 -1.49
N THR A 13 -18.38 -0.93 -1.40
CA THR A 13 -17.76 0.37 -1.18
C THR A 13 -17.39 0.46 0.29
N LYS A 14 -16.28 -0.19 0.66
CA LYS A 14 -15.40 0.38 1.67
C LYS A 14 -14.77 1.63 1.06
N SER A 15 -15.54 2.70 0.94
CA SER A 15 -14.97 4.02 0.72
C SER A 15 -15.99 5.04 1.16
N THR A 16 -16.16 5.13 2.48
CA THR A 16 -16.39 6.45 3.06
C THR A 16 -15.10 7.23 2.78
N SER A 17 -14.96 7.78 1.56
CA SER A 17 -13.98 8.83 1.35
C SER A 17 -14.52 10.01 2.11
N VAL A 18 -14.12 10.12 3.38
CA VAL A 18 -14.22 11.35 4.12
C VAL A 18 -13.35 12.35 3.34
N PRO A 19 -13.91 13.42 2.75
CA PRO A 19 -13.12 14.44 2.10
C PRO A 19 -12.31 15.15 3.20
N GLY A 20 -11.03 14.83 3.30
CA GLY A 20 -10.11 15.48 4.26
C GLY A 20 -9.24 14.55 5.10
N SER A 21 -9.48 13.23 5.09
CA SER A 21 -8.52 12.28 5.66
C SER A 21 -7.65 11.75 4.54
N ASP A 22 -6.49 12.38 4.35
CA ASP A 22 -5.39 11.83 3.57
C ASP A 22 -4.82 10.63 4.36
N GLU A 23 -5.63 9.57 4.44
CA GLU A 23 -5.35 8.41 5.27
C GLU A 23 -4.08 7.75 4.75
N PRO A 24 -3.03 7.66 5.58
CA PRO A 24 -1.76 7.21 5.09
C PRO A 24 -1.83 5.72 4.76
N LEU A 25 -1.27 5.35 3.61
CA LEU A 25 -1.28 3.97 3.16
C LEU A 25 -0.05 3.23 3.67
N SER A 26 -0.24 2.12 4.39
CA SER A 26 0.87 1.25 4.80
C SER A 26 1.12 0.16 3.76
N VAL A 27 2.36 0.05 3.30
CA VAL A 27 2.86 -1.03 2.44
C VAL A 27 3.92 -1.79 3.20
N THR A 28 3.73 -3.07 3.44
CA THR A 28 4.71 -3.93 4.12
C THR A 28 5.42 -4.82 3.11
N VAL A 29 6.74 -4.93 3.23
CA VAL A 29 7.61 -5.78 2.42
C VAL A 29 8.21 -6.84 3.34
N LYS A 30 7.92 -8.11 3.07
CA LYS A 30 8.49 -9.22 3.81
C LYS A 30 9.86 -9.64 3.25
N ALA A 31 10.59 -10.42 4.06
CA ALA A 31 11.85 -11.07 3.69
C ALA A 31 11.77 -11.93 2.42
N ASP A 32 10.63 -12.59 2.19
CA ASP A 32 10.39 -13.44 1.00
C ASP A 32 10.18 -12.62 -0.29
N GLY A 33 10.16 -11.28 -0.20
CA GLY A 33 9.83 -10.39 -1.33
C GLY A 33 8.33 -10.20 -1.55
N GLU A 34 7.49 -10.81 -0.70
CA GLU A 34 6.05 -10.56 -0.71
C GLU A 34 5.74 -9.13 -0.25
N VAL A 35 4.84 -8.46 -0.99
CA VAL A 35 4.37 -7.13 -0.63
C VAL A 35 2.92 -7.18 -0.18
N TYR A 36 2.60 -6.38 0.81
CA TYR A 36 1.27 -6.29 1.40
C TYR A 36 0.85 -4.83 1.45
N ILE A 37 -0.35 -4.52 0.98
CA ILE A 37 -0.95 -3.21 1.17
C ILE A 37 -1.96 -3.34 2.31
N GLN A 38 -1.72 -2.66 3.43
CA GLN A 38 -2.38 -2.85 4.72
C GLN A 38 -2.37 -4.32 5.20
N ASN A 39 -3.29 -5.14 4.71
CA ASN A 39 -3.45 -6.56 5.05
C ASN A 39 -3.67 -7.44 3.81
N THR A 40 -3.54 -6.88 2.61
CA THR A 40 -3.81 -7.57 1.35
C THR A 40 -2.51 -7.87 0.61
N LYS A 41 -2.22 -9.16 0.40
CA LYS A 41 -1.09 -9.60 -0.43
C LYS A 41 -1.21 -9.03 -1.84
N THR A 42 -0.13 -8.45 -2.32
CA THR A 42 -0.04 -7.76 -3.61
C THR A 42 1.33 -8.01 -4.22
N GLU A 43 1.36 -8.19 -5.53
CA GLU A 43 2.61 -8.34 -6.26
C GLU A 43 3.23 -6.98 -6.53
N VAL A 44 4.56 -6.90 -6.49
CA VAL A 44 5.33 -5.68 -6.78
C VAL A 44 4.92 -5.07 -8.13
N ALA A 45 4.78 -5.90 -9.18
CA ALA A 45 4.39 -5.44 -10.52
C ALA A 45 2.95 -4.90 -10.62
N SER A 46 2.07 -5.29 -9.68
CA SER A 46 0.70 -4.78 -9.60
C SER A 46 0.55 -3.67 -8.57
N LEU A 47 1.63 -3.33 -7.85
CA LEU A 47 1.59 -2.36 -6.76
C LEU A 47 1.16 -1.00 -7.27
N GLY A 48 1.78 -0.48 -8.33
CA GLY A 48 1.43 0.82 -8.91
C GLY A 48 -0.05 0.91 -9.31
N LYS A 49 -0.58 -0.12 -9.98
CA LYS A 49 -2.01 -0.17 -10.36
C LYS A 49 -2.93 -0.23 -9.14
N LYS A 50 -2.58 -1.01 -8.11
CA LYS A 50 -3.37 -1.07 -6.87
C LYS A 50 -3.32 0.26 -6.11
N LEU A 51 -2.16 0.89 -6.03
CA LEU A 51 -2.02 2.23 -5.42
C LEU A 51 -2.91 3.23 -6.14
N GLN A 52 -2.91 3.24 -7.48
CA GLN A 52 -3.83 4.06 -8.28
C GLN A 52 -5.30 3.73 -8.05
N ALA A 53 -5.66 2.46 -7.90
CA ALA A 53 -7.05 2.07 -7.59
C ALA A 53 -7.50 2.48 -6.18
N ILE A 54 -6.57 2.53 -5.22
CA ILE A 54 -6.85 2.86 -3.81
C ILE A 54 -6.81 4.37 -3.57
N LEU A 55 -5.77 5.04 -4.06
CA LEU A 55 -5.49 6.47 -3.81
C LEU A 55 -6.02 7.35 -4.95
N GLY A 56 -6.16 6.83 -6.17
CA GLY A 56 -6.58 7.61 -7.34
C GLY A 56 -5.64 8.78 -7.58
N GLU A 57 -6.21 9.99 -7.69
CA GLU A 57 -5.48 11.24 -7.87
C GLU A 57 -4.85 11.80 -6.59
N LYS A 58 -5.01 11.14 -5.43
CA LYS A 58 -4.43 11.57 -4.15
C LYS A 58 -2.91 11.28 -4.09
N LYS A 59 -2.15 11.95 -4.96
CA LYS A 59 -0.68 11.83 -5.04
C LYS A 59 0.04 12.43 -3.83
N GLU A 60 -0.68 13.27 -3.08
CA GLU A 60 -0.21 13.85 -1.82
C GLU A 60 -0.25 12.86 -0.66
N THR A 61 -0.94 11.72 -0.84
CA THR A 61 -1.05 10.71 0.20
C THR A 61 0.29 10.13 0.62
N ARG A 62 0.56 10.23 1.92
CA ARG A 62 1.78 9.67 2.52
C ARG A 62 1.70 8.14 2.55
N ILE A 63 2.64 7.48 1.89
CA ILE A 63 2.77 6.03 1.84
C ILE A 63 3.88 5.61 2.79
N PHE A 64 3.54 4.83 3.80
CA PHE A 64 4.48 4.24 4.74
C PHE A 64 4.93 2.88 4.25
N VAL A 65 6.19 2.75 3.87
CA VAL A 65 6.78 1.47 3.45
C VAL A 65 7.45 0.83 4.65
N ARG A 66 6.90 -0.27 5.15
CA ARG A 66 7.47 -1.08 6.22
C ARG A 66 8.29 -2.21 5.65
N GLY A 67 9.60 -2.19 5.87
CA GLY A 67 10.48 -3.32 5.55
C GLY A 67 10.68 -4.21 6.78
N ASP A 68 10.53 -5.51 6.61
CA ASP A 68 11.02 -6.47 7.60
C ASP A 68 12.55 -6.34 7.77
N ALA A 69 13.09 -6.64 8.96
CA ALA A 69 14.53 -6.56 9.21
C ALA A 69 15.34 -7.50 8.31
N SER A 70 14.71 -8.61 7.85
CA SER A 70 15.31 -9.56 6.91
C SER A 70 14.93 -9.26 5.45
N ALA A 71 14.19 -8.18 5.18
CA ALA A 71 13.85 -7.78 3.82
C ALA A 71 15.08 -7.26 3.07
N ASP A 72 15.31 -7.82 1.88
CA ASP A 72 16.38 -7.37 1.01
C ASP A 72 16.16 -5.90 0.62
N TYR A 73 17.21 -5.10 0.77
CA TYR A 73 17.17 -3.67 0.44
C TYR A 73 16.77 -3.43 -1.02
N GLY A 74 17.16 -4.33 -1.93
CA GLY A 74 16.75 -4.30 -3.33
C GLY A 74 15.24 -4.47 -3.51
N SER A 75 14.59 -5.33 -2.71
CA SER A 75 13.13 -5.47 -2.71
C SER A 75 12.43 -4.19 -2.26
N ILE A 76 12.96 -3.54 -1.22
CA ILE A 76 12.44 -2.25 -0.73
C ILE A 76 12.60 -1.17 -1.82
N MET A 77 13.77 -1.07 -2.44
CA MET A 77 14.05 -0.12 -3.51
C MET A 77 13.13 -0.34 -4.73
N LYS A 78 12.86 -1.59 -5.09
CA LYS A 78 11.93 -1.93 -6.17
C LYS A 78 10.51 -1.45 -5.87
N VAL A 79 10.05 -1.64 -4.63
CA VAL A 79 8.75 -1.14 -4.17
C VAL A 79 8.68 0.38 -4.22
N ILE A 80 9.71 1.08 -3.73
CA ILE A 80 9.78 2.54 -3.80
C ILE A 80 9.77 3.02 -5.25
N GLY A 81 10.51 2.34 -6.14
CA GLY A 81 10.52 2.62 -7.57
C GLY A 81 9.14 2.50 -8.22
N GLU A 82 8.40 1.43 -7.92
CA GLU A 82 7.02 1.23 -8.40
C GLU A 82 6.07 2.31 -7.87
N ILE A 83 6.20 2.67 -6.59
CA ILE A 83 5.41 3.74 -5.97
C ILE A 83 5.68 5.09 -6.65
N ASN A 84 6.96 5.39 -6.88
CA ASN A 84 7.38 6.65 -7.51
C ASN A 84 6.97 6.70 -8.98
N GLY A 85 7.12 5.59 -9.72
CA GLY A 85 6.67 5.45 -11.10
C GLY A 85 5.15 5.58 -11.27
N ALA A 86 4.37 5.23 -10.24
CA ALA A 86 2.93 5.47 -10.21
C ALA A 86 2.54 6.93 -9.92
N GLY A 87 3.52 7.79 -9.61
CA GLY A 87 3.34 9.22 -9.36
C GLY A 87 3.20 9.60 -7.88
N TYR A 88 3.41 8.66 -6.96
CA TYR A 88 3.37 8.92 -5.52
C TYR A 88 4.78 9.22 -5.02
N SER A 89 5.03 10.49 -4.68
CA SER A 89 6.35 10.95 -4.22
C SER A 89 6.48 11.00 -2.71
N LYS A 90 5.36 10.93 -1.98
CA LYS A 90 5.30 11.06 -0.52
C LYS A 90 5.51 9.70 0.14
N VAL A 91 6.72 9.15 0.04
CA VAL A 91 7.05 7.84 0.63
C VAL A 91 7.86 8.04 1.91
N ALA A 92 7.48 7.32 2.96
CA ALA A 92 8.19 7.28 4.24
C ALA A 92 8.57 5.83 4.55
N LEU A 93 9.87 5.56 4.67
CA LEU A 93 10.38 4.22 4.98
C LEU A 93 10.37 4.02 6.51
N LEU A 94 9.72 2.97 6.98
CA LEU A 94 9.84 2.42 8.32
C LEU A 94 10.50 1.04 8.22
N THR A 95 11.82 1.01 8.26
CA THR A 95 12.51 -0.26 8.46
C THR A 95 12.66 -0.46 9.96
N ASP A 96 12.36 -1.65 10.46
CA ASP A 96 12.78 -2.05 11.80
C ASP A 96 14.30 -2.18 11.80
N LEU A 97 15.00 -1.05 11.96
CA LEU A 97 16.47 -0.96 12.02
C LEU A 97 16.97 -1.31 13.43
N SER A 98 16.36 -2.28 14.11
CA SER A 98 16.82 -2.78 15.41
C SER A 98 18.24 -3.38 15.36
N GLY A 99 18.93 -3.34 14.21
CA GLY A 99 20.34 -3.64 14.03
C GLY A 99 21.31 -2.46 13.89
N GLN A 100 20.89 -1.19 13.99
CA GLN A 100 21.81 -0.04 13.85
C GLN A 100 21.83 0.83 15.11
N LYS A 101 22.61 0.37 16.09
CA LYS A 101 23.47 1.16 16.99
C LYS A 101 22.94 2.55 17.42
N GLN A 102 22.29 2.60 18.57
CA GLN A 102 22.36 3.78 19.45
C GLN A 102 23.67 3.68 20.25
N GLU A 103 24.68 4.46 19.85
CA GLU A 103 25.91 4.78 20.59
C GLU A 103 26.17 6.26 20.24
N PRO A 104 26.49 7.17 21.19
CA PRO A 104 27.58 7.06 22.16
C PRO A 104 27.20 6.84 23.62
#